data_AF-A0AAW1A4V9-F1
#
_entry.id   AF-A0AAW1A4V9-F1
#
_cell.length_a   1.000
_cell.length_b   1.000
_cell.length_c   1.000
_cell.angle_alpha   90.00
_cell.angle_beta   90.00
_cell.angle_gamma   90.00
#
_symmetry.space_group_name_H-M   'P 1'
#
loop_
_entity.id
_entity.type
_entity.pdbx_description
1 polymer ?
#
loop_
_entity_poly.entity_id
_entity_poly.type
_entity_poly.pdbx_seq_one_letter_code
_entity_poly.pdbx_strand_id
1 'polypeptide(L)'
;MSTGTELLSTAEPHLIPGYTGYCPQYRYRCGETYGSLTHKLLLDPTVNHAETLILSNRVTDDYEVQRPPKDDIDTVNARYKTTDPIFVHPIKPGYEGFIPKLLARNGQRYTVLATEGLAEFERQQLRNKAALNEVKKIVAIQSGQGEPRNLEERLLIKSEYKLPMLTVRPDCVGVMRNLFLDEQYETPRDHAPSPYFMDNANPEKHFMSGYTGYIPYGYAHFGKTNVAATNSALCDFTSDYRKRQSTEWAPVTISRPDPPLIIEPTTIYHKHVGMLPNYLGHIPGETFRFGKTFGADTKDAKRWLRGDFSA
;
A
#
# COMPACT_ATOMS: atom_id res chain seq x y z
N MET A 1 -13.17 41.15 -34.34
CA MET A 1 -13.80 41.82 -33.19
C MET A 1 -14.16 40.75 -32.17
N SER A 2 -13.44 40.69 -31.04
CA SER A 2 -13.71 39.78 -29.91
C SER A 2 -13.46 40.51 -28.59
N THR A 3 -13.96 41.75 -28.50
CA THR A 3 -13.78 42.63 -27.33
C THR A 3 -14.71 42.28 -26.16
N GLY A 4 -15.52 41.21 -26.27
CA GLY A 4 -16.50 40.80 -25.27
C GLY A 4 -16.01 39.73 -24.28
N THR A 5 -14.97 38.96 -24.62
CA THR A 5 -14.45 37.87 -23.76
C THR A 5 -13.33 38.30 -22.83
N GLU A 6 -12.60 39.38 -23.16
CA GLU A 6 -11.55 39.93 -22.29
C GLU A 6 -12.09 40.53 -20.99
N LEU A 7 -13.34 41.03 -21.00
CA LEU A 7 -13.97 41.63 -19.81
C LEU A 7 -14.37 40.60 -18.72
N LEU A 8 -14.44 39.31 -19.08
CA LEU A 8 -14.78 38.18 -18.19
C LEU A 8 -13.56 37.35 -17.79
N SER A 9 -12.39 37.64 -18.34
CA SER A 9 -11.15 36.93 -18.02
C SER A 9 -10.46 37.59 -16.82
N THR A 10 -10.41 36.90 -15.69
CA THR A 10 -9.60 37.33 -14.55
C THR A 10 -8.12 37.23 -14.92
N ALA A 11 -7.32 38.27 -14.63
CA ALA A 11 -5.89 38.24 -14.93
C ALA A 11 -5.21 37.05 -14.22
N GLU A 12 -4.23 36.43 -14.87
CA GLU A 12 -3.36 35.47 -14.20
C GLU A 12 -2.44 36.22 -13.21
N PRO A 13 -2.12 35.64 -12.04
CA PRO A 13 -2.44 34.29 -11.59
C PRO A 13 -3.80 34.20 -10.87
N HIS A 14 -4.62 33.19 -11.16
CA HIS A 14 -5.84 32.87 -10.41
C HIS A 14 -6.12 31.36 -10.45
N LEU A 15 -6.94 30.86 -9.53
CA LEU A 15 -7.33 29.45 -9.54
C LEU A 15 -8.50 29.23 -10.50
N ILE A 16 -8.45 28.13 -11.24
CA ILE A 16 -9.47 27.76 -12.22
C ILE A 16 -10.75 27.33 -11.48
N PRO A 17 -11.95 27.77 -11.91
CA PRO A 17 -13.19 27.23 -11.38
C PRO A 17 -13.21 25.70 -11.41
N GLY A 18 -13.52 25.07 -10.27
CA GLY A 18 -13.47 23.61 -10.10
C GLY A 18 -12.17 23.09 -9.48
N TYR A 19 -11.19 23.95 -9.19
CA TYR A 19 -10.03 23.58 -8.37
C TYR A 19 -10.47 23.11 -6.98
N THR A 20 -10.13 21.87 -6.63
CA THR A 20 -10.52 21.19 -5.39
C THR A 20 -9.46 21.28 -4.29
N GLY A 21 -8.33 21.93 -4.55
CA GLY A 21 -7.25 22.07 -3.58
C GLY A 21 -7.50 23.20 -2.57
N TYR A 22 -6.57 23.36 -1.63
CA TYR A 22 -6.67 24.35 -0.57
C TYR A 22 -6.34 25.76 -1.07
N CYS A 23 -7.24 26.72 -0.86
CA CYS A 23 -7.01 28.14 -1.09
C CYS A 23 -7.03 28.88 0.26
N PRO A 24 -5.90 29.41 0.75
CA PRO A 24 -5.82 30.11 2.02
C PRO A 24 -6.80 31.29 2.10
N GLN A 25 -7.47 31.45 3.23
CA GLN A 25 -8.46 32.51 3.50
C GLN A 25 -9.71 32.56 2.58
N TYR A 26 -9.85 31.66 1.61
CA TYR A 26 -10.99 31.62 0.68
C TYR A 26 -12.35 31.56 1.39
N ARG A 27 -12.47 30.73 2.43
CA ARG A 27 -13.73 30.55 3.20
C ARG A 27 -14.19 31.82 3.93
N TYR A 28 -13.29 32.77 4.17
CA TYR A 28 -13.58 33.98 4.96
C TYR A 28 -13.83 35.23 4.11
N ARG A 29 -13.67 35.14 2.77
CA ARG A 29 -13.96 36.22 1.84
C ARG A 29 -15.16 35.81 0.97
N CYS A 30 -16.16 36.69 0.85
CA CYS A 30 -17.38 36.43 0.09
C CYS A 30 -17.78 37.67 -0.73
N GLY A 31 -18.48 37.45 -1.85
CA GLY A 31 -19.02 38.54 -2.69
C GLY A 31 -18.31 38.76 -4.02
N GLU A 32 -17.24 38.01 -4.33
CA GLU A 32 -16.50 38.09 -5.59
C GLU A 32 -16.56 36.77 -6.35
N THR A 33 -16.28 36.80 -7.66
CA THR A 33 -16.19 35.57 -8.47
C THR A 33 -14.97 34.75 -8.03
N TYR A 34 -15.03 33.43 -8.23
CA TYR A 34 -13.94 32.54 -7.81
C TYR A 34 -12.57 32.97 -8.36
N GLY A 35 -12.49 33.35 -9.63
CA GLY A 35 -11.25 33.82 -10.25
C GLY A 35 -10.74 35.14 -9.66
N SER A 36 -11.61 36.13 -9.42
CA SER A 36 -11.19 37.44 -8.91
C SER A 36 -10.75 37.36 -7.44
N LEU A 37 -11.47 36.59 -6.64
CA LEU A 37 -11.15 36.39 -5.24
C LEU A 37 -9.84 35.62 -5.06
N THR A 38 -9.63 34.56 -5.84
CA THR A 38 -8.39 33.78 -5.80
C THR A 38 -7.21 34.56 -6.36
N HIS A 39 -7.40 35.40 -7.39
CA HIS A 39 -6.38 36.32 -7.87
C HIS A 39 -5.86 37.25 -6.77
N LYS A 40 -6.78 37.88 -6.02
CA LYS A 40 -6.40 38.78 -4.91
C LYS A 40 -5.69 38.02 -3.79
N LEU A 41 -6.15 36.83 -3.45
CA LEU A 41 -5.53 36.01 -2.40
C LEU A 41 -4.12 35.56 -2.74
N LEU A 42 -3.83 35.29 -4.01
CA LEU A 42 -2.50 34.87 -4.48
C LEU A 42 -1.51 36.03 -4.59
N LEU A 43 -1.98 37.28 -4.59
CA LEU A 43 -1.15 38.49 -4.63
C LEU A 43 -1.02 39.16 -3.26
N ASP A 44 -1.81 38.74 -2.27
CA ASP A 44 -1.86 39.37 -0.95
C ASP A 44 -0.67 38.91 -0.08
N PRO A 45 0.30 39.80 0.24
CA PRO A 45 1.49 39.44 0.99
C PRO A 45 1.18 39.08 2.46
N THR A 46 -0.03 39.36 2.95
CA THR A 46 -0.46 38.99 4.30
C THR A 46 -0.94 37.55 4.38
N VAL A 47 -1.14 36.90 3.23
CA VAL A 47 -1.65 35.55 3.11
C VAL A 47 -0.47 34.60 2.87
N ASN A 48 -0.16 33.75 3.86
CA ASN A 48 0.85 32.72 3.65
C ASN A 48 0.35 31.69 2.63
N HIS A 49 1.03 31.62 1.48
CA HIS A 49 0.83 30.61 0.45
C HIS A 49 2.20 30.08 -0.04
N ALA A 50 2.19 28.99 -0.81
CA ALA A 50 3.43 28.43 -1.37
C ALA A 50 4.08 29.42 -2.35
N GLU A 51 5.42 29.43 -2.40
CA GLU A 51 6.20 30.26 -3.32
C GLU A 51 5.94 29.92 -4.79
N THR A 52 5.57 28.67 -5.07
CA THR A 52 5.25 28.18 -6.41
C THR A 52 3.79 27.71 -6.48
N LEU A 53 3.06 28.21 -7.47
CA LEU A 53 1.68 27.82 -7.72
C LEU A 53 1.64 26.48 -8.45
N ILE A 54 0.67 25.62 -8.11
CA ILE A 54 0.50 24.28 -8.70
C ILE A 54 0.27 24.35 -10.23
N LEU A 55 -0.24 25.49 -10.72
CA LEU A 55 -0.55 25.74 -12.12
C LEU A 55 0.44 26.71 -12.79
N SER A 56 1.64 26.91 -12.23
CA SER A 56 2.66 27.70 -12.94
C SER A 56 2.92 27.12 -14.33
N ASN A 57 3.19 27.98 -15.31
CA ASN A 57 3.52 27.54 -16.67
C ASN A 57 4.89 26.85 -16.65
N ARG A 58 4.88 25.52 -16.64
CA ARG A 58 6.07 24.64 -16.54
C ARG A 58 6.71 24.33 -17.89
N VAL A 59 6.44 25.13 -18.92
CA VAL A 59 6.92 24.88 -20.28
C VAL A 59 8.43 25.11 -20.41
N THR A 60 9.03 25.98 -19.59
CA THR A 60 10.43 26.38 -19.79
C THR A 60 11.44 25.79 -18.81
N ASP A 61 11.07 25.41 -17.59
CA ASP A 61 12.05 25.00 -16.58
C ASP A 61 11.68 23.71 -15.79
N ASP A 62 12.67 22.80 -15.75
CA ASP A 62 13.01 21.89 -14.63
C ASP A 62 12.37 20.49 -14.48
N TYR A 63 11.64 19.94 -15.46
CA TYR A 63 11.04 18.60 -15.28
C TYR A 63 11.07 17.64 -16.48
N GLU A 64 12.01 17.80 -17.43
CA GLU A 64 12.42 16.62 -18.20
C GLU A 64 13.22 15.68 -17.29
N VAL A 65 12.55 15.03 -16.35
CA VAL A 65 13.08 13.83 -15.70
C VAL A 65 13.05 12.75 -16.77
N GLN A 66 14.05 12.74 -17.66
CA GLN A 66 14.31 11.63 -18.57
C GLN A 66 14.74 10.43 -17.72
N ARG A 67 13.73 9.73 -17.22
CA ARG A 67 13.84 8.49 -16.48
C ARG A 67 13.07 7.46 -17.30
N PRO A 68 13.71 6.36 -17.72
CA PRO A 68 14.98 5.78 -17.26
C PRO A 68 16.27 6.45 -17.82
N PRO A 69 17.45 6.21 -17.19
CA PRO A 69 18.75 6.69 -17.68
C PRO A 69 19.04 6.23 -19.12
N LYS A 70 19.72 7.07 -19.92
CA LYS A 70 20.04 6.75 -21.32
C LYS A 70 20.86 5.46 -21.47
N ASP A 71 21.82 5.24 -20.58
CA ASP A 71 22.63 4.01 -20.55
C ASP A 71 21.78 2.73 -20.35
N ASP A 72 20.72 2.81 -19.54
CA ASP A 72 19.81 1.69 -19.31
C ASP A 72 18.95 1.43 -20.56
N ILE A 73 18.49 2.50 -21.24
CA ILE A 73 17.77 2.40 -22.51
C ILE A 73 18.65 1.72 -23.57
N ASP A 74 19.90 2.14 -23.70
CA ASP A 74 20.85 1.59 -24.67
C ASP A 74 21.15 0.11 -24.37
N THR A 75 21.30 -0.24 -23.08
CA THR A 75 21.48 -1.63 -22.63
C THR A 75 20.28 -2.50 -23.03
N VAL A 76 19.05 -2.01 -22.80
CA VAL A 76 17.82 -2.73 -23.16
C VAL A 76 17.68 -2.87 -24.68
N ASN A 77 17.93 -1.80 -25.44
CA ASN A 77 17.83 -1.81 -26.90
C ASN A 77 18.89 -2.69 -27.55
N ALA A 78 20.09 -2.80 -26.97
CA ALA A 78 21.14 -3.71 -27.45
C ALA A 78 20.71 -5.19 -27.43
N ARG A 79 19.82 -5.57 -26.50
CA ARG A 79 19.29 -6.94 -26.40
C ARG A 79 18.46 -7.36 -27.60
N TYR A 80 17.85 -6.43 -28.31
CA TYR A 80 17.06 -6.71 -29.51
C TYR A 80 17.83 -7.55 -30.55
N LYS A 81 19.17 -7.41 -30.59
CA LYS A 81 20.03 -8.17 -31.51
C LYS A 81 20.28 -9.62 -31.07
N THR A 82 20.10 -9.94 -29.79
CA THR A 82 20.55 -11.20 -29.17
C THR A 82 19.39 -12.04 -28.62
N THR A 83 18.23 -11.43 -28.33
CA THR A 83 17.09 -12.06 -27.65
C THR A 83 15.76 -11.57 -28.26
N ASP A 84 14.63 -12.12 -27.79
CA ASP A 84 13.28 -11.79 -28.24
C ASP A 84 12.99 -10.28 -28.29
N PRO A 85 12.26 -9.81 -29.32
CA PRO A 85 11.97 -8.39 -29.56
C PRO A 85 10.95 -7.79 -28.58
N ILE A 86 10.45 -8.58 -27.62
CA ILE A 86 9.42 -8.17 -26.65
C ILE A 86 9.97 -7.11 -25.68
N PHE A 87 11.26 -7.18 -25.38
CA PHE A 87 11.93 -6.39 -24.35
C PHE A 87 12.65 -5.16 -24.93
N VAL A 88 11.88 -4.24 -25.52
CA VAL A 88 12.39 -2.99 -26.12
C VAL A 88 11.87 -1.78 -25.33
N HIS A 89 12.71 -0.75 -25.17
CA HIS A 89 12.28 0.50 -24.56
C HIS A 89 11.51 1.37 -25.57
N PRO A 90 10.34 1.94 -25.22
CA PRO A 90 9.63 1.78 -23.96
C PRO A 90 8.80 0.47 -23.92
N ILE A 91 8.86 -0.24 -22.80
CA ILE A 91 8.05 -1.44 -22.59
C ILE A 91 6.59 -1.01 -22.47
N LYS A 92 5.69 -1.65 -23.23
CA LYS A 92 4.26 -1.31 -23.24
C LYS A 92 3.65 -1.51 -21.85
N PRO A 93 3.07 -0.47 -21.22
CA PRO A 93 2.25 -0.63 -20.03
C PRO A 93 1.12 -1.64 -20.27
N GLY A 94 0.83 -2.48 -19.28
CA GLY A 94 -0.19 -3.53 -19.38
C GLY A 94 0.31 -4.86 -19.93
N TYR A 95 1.62 -5.00 -20.21
CA TYR A 95 2.21 -6.31 -20.44
C TYR A 95 2.16 -7.14 -19.15
N GLU A 96 1.44 -8.27 -19.20
CA GLU A 96 1.19 -9.15 -18.05
C GLU A 96 2.22 -10.27 -17.91
N GLY A 97 3.14 -10.39 -18.88
CA GLY A 97 4.21 -11.38 -18.83
C GLY A 97 5.29 -11.06 -17.80
N PHE A 98 6.22 -12.00 -17.62
CA PHE A 98 7.30 -11.86 -16.67
C PHE A 98 8.32 -10.80 -17.12
N ILE A 99 8.59 -9.82 -16.24
CA ILE A 99 9.67 -8.84 -16.42
C ILE A 99 10.72 -9.05 -15.31
N PRO A 100 11.97 -9.38 -15.68
CA PRO A 100 13.05 -9.54 -14.72
C PRO A 100 13.22 -8.31 -13.82
N LYS A 101 13.33 -8.55 -12.51
CA LYS A 101 13.56 -7.53 -11.47
C LYS A 101 12.51 -6.41 -11.38
N LEU A 102 11.34 -6.53 -12.03
CA LEU A 102 10.28 -5.51 -11.95
C LEU A 102 9.84 -5.25 -10.51
N LEU A 103 9.62 -6.31 -9.73
CA LEU A 103 9.14 -6.24 -8.35
C LEU A 103 10.22 -5.88 -7.33
N ALA A 104 11.49 -5.83 -7.73
CA ALA A 104 12.59 -5.50 -6.83
C ALA A 104 12.63 -4.00 -6.49
N ARG A 105 11.91 -3.16 -7.24
CA ARG A 105 11.87 -1.70 -7.11
C ARG A 105 10.41 -1.22 -7.09
N ASN A 106 10.13 -0.19 -6.31
CA ASN A 106 8.78 0.39 -6.16
C ASN A 106 8.82 1.93 -6.32
N GLY A 107 7.63 2.55 -6.47
CA GLY A 107 7.48 4.01 -6.46
C GLY A 107 7.81 4.73 -7.77
N GLN A 108 8.02 4.02 -8.88
CA GLN A 108 8.20 4.62 -10.22
C GLN A 108 7.15 4.14 -11.20
N ARG A 109 7.06 4.80 -12.36
CA ARG A 109 6.20 4.37 -13.48
C ARG A 109 6.62 2.99 -13.95
N TYR A 110 5.66 2.19 -14.38
CA TYR A 110 5.89 0.84 -14.89
C TYR A 110 6.99 0.78 -15.96
N THR A 111 6.96 1.67 -16.95
CA THR A 111 7.93 1.70 -18.06
C THR A 111 9.37 1.91 -17.57
N VAL A 112 9.54 2.73 -16.52
CA VAL A 112 10.82 3.00 -15.88
C VAL A 112 11.30 1.76 -15.13
N LEU A 113 10.46 1.20 -14.26
CA LEU A 113 10.83 0.02 -13.47
C LEU A 113 11.20 -1.16 -14.36
N ALA A 114 10.42 -1.36 -15.43
CA ALA A 114 10.64 -2.44 -16.37
C ALA A 114 11.98 -2.29 -17.10
N THR A 115 12.37 -1.07 -17.47
CA THR A 115 13.61 -0.82 -18.22
C THR A 115 14.85 -0.84 -17.33
N GLU A 116 14.79 -0.23 -16.15
CA GLU A 116 15.87 -0.31 -15.15
C GLU A 116 16.09 -1.76 -14.68
N GLY A 117 15.01 -2.49 -14.37
CA GLY A 117 15.09 -3.89 -13.92
C GLY A 117 15.70 -4.80 -14.99
N LEU A 118 15.35 -4.57 -16.25
CA LEU A 118 15.87 -5.33 -17.37
C LEU A 118 17.35 -5.02 -17.67
N ALA A 119 17.75 -3.76 -17.61
CA ALA A 119 19.14 -3.35 -17.75
C ALA A 119 20.01 -3.95 -16.63
N GLU A 120 19.51 -3.94 -15.39
CA GLU A 120 20.19 -4.54 -14.25
C GLU A 120 20.32 -6.07 -14.38
N PHE A 121 19.28 -6.73 -14.89
CA PHE A 121 19.31 -8.16 -15.18
C PHE A 121 20.37 -8.51 -16.23
N GLU A 122 20.48 -7.71 -17.30
CA GLU A 122 21.47 -7.92 -18.36
C GLU A 122 22.90 -7.78 -17.83
N ARG A 123 23.17 -6.73 -17.05
CA ARG A 123 24.47 -6.54 -16.38
C ARG A 123 24.82 -7.74 -15.50
N GLN A 124 23.85 -8.32 -14.81
CA GLN A 124 24.06 -9.49 -13.98
C GLN A 124 24.34 -10.75 -14.82
N GLN A 125 23.62 -10.96 -15.92
CA GLN A 125 23.89 -12.06 -16.85
C GLN A 125 25.31 -12.00 -17.42
N LEU A 126 25.76 -10.81 -17.83
CA LEU A 126 27.13 -10.60 -18.32
C LEU A 126 28.18 -10.90 -17.25
N ARG A 127 27.98 -10.44 -16.01
CA ARG A 127 28.87 -10.77 -14.88
C ARG A 127 28.93 -12.26 -14.60
N ASN A 128 27.77 -12.94 -14.56
CA ASN A 128 27.70 -14.37 -14.33
C ASN A 128 28.39 -15.16 -15.45
N LYS A 129 28.19 -14.74 -16.71
CA LYS A 129 28.86 -15.34 -17.87
C LYS A 129 30.38 -15.14 -17.82
N ALA A 130 30.84 -13.96 -17.43
CA ALA A 130 32.26 -13.69 -17.26
C ALA A 130 32.88 -14.56 -16.16
N ALA A 131 32.24 -14.64 -14.99
CA ALA A 131 32.68 -15.50 -13.88
C ALA A 131 32.69 -16.98 -14.26
N LEU A 132 31.67 -17.45 -14.98
CA LEU A 132 31.60 -18.82 -15.47
C LEU A 132 32.73 -19.12 -16.47
N ASN A 133 33.01 -18.19 -17.39
CA ASN A 133 34.11 -18.31 -18.33
C ASN A 133 35.47 -18.33 -17.62
N GLU A 134 35.65 -17.53 -16.57
CA GLU A 134 36.85 -17.53 -15.73
C GLU A 134 37.05 -18.89 -15.04
N VAL A 135 36.00 -19.45 -14.44
CA VAL A 135 36.05 -20.80 -13.83
C VAL A 135 36.38 -21.86 -14.87
N LYS A 136 35.73 -21.84 -16.05
CA LYS A 136 36.04 -22.77 -17.15
C LYS A 136 37.50 -22.66 -17.59
N LYS A 137 38.02 -21.43 -17.67
CA LYS A 137 39.42 -21.18 -18.02
C LYS A 137 40.37 -21.75 -16.98
N ILE A 138 40.10 -21.54 -15.69
CA ILE A 138 40.90 -22.11 -14.59
C ILE A 138 40.91 -23.65 -14.67
N VAL A 139 39.74 -24.26 -14.85
CA VAL A 139 39.61 -25.72 -15.00
C VAL A 139 40.39 -26.23 -16.22
N ALA A 140 40.34 -25.54 -17.36
CA ALA A 140 41.07 -25.92 -18.57
C ALA A 140 42.59 -25.86 -18.36
N ILE A 141 43.10 -24.83 -17.67
CA ILE A 141 44.53 -24.68 -17.37
C ILE A 141 44.99 -25.75 -16.36
N GLN A 142 44.24 -25.97 -15.27
CA GLN A 142 44.61 -26.96 -14.25
C GLN A 142 44.53 -28.41 -14.75
N SER A 143 43.63 -28.70 -15.69
CA SER A 143 43.51 -30.03 -16.33
C SER A 143 44.53 -30.26 -17.44
N GLY A 144 45.37 -29.26 -17.76
CA GLY A 144 46.38 -29.34 -18.83
C GLY A 144 45.80 -29.30 -20.25
N GLN A 145 44.50 -29.03 -20.40
CA GLN A 145 43.82 -28.89 -21.69
C GLN A 145 44.02 -27.49 -22.32
N GLY A 146 44.52 -26.51 -21.56
CA GLY A 146 44.77 -25.14 -22.03
C GLY A 146 46.16 -24.62 -21.65
N GLU A 147 46.77 -23.85 -22.56
CA GLU A 147 48.09 -23.24 -22.36
C GLU A 147 47.98 -21.88 -21.65
N PRO A 148 48.79 -21.64 -20.59
CA PRO A 148 48.77 -20.37 -19.84
C PRO A 148 49.49 -19.25 -20.61
N ARG A 149 48.78 -18.16 -20.88
CA ARG A 149 49.31 -16.99 -21.61
C ARG A 149 49.92 -15.94 -20.68
N ASN A 150 49.29 -15.71 -19.53
CA ASN A 150 49.69 -14.67 -18.56
C ASN A 150 50.44 -15.23 -17.35
N LEU A 151 51.15 -14.37 -16.61
CA LEU A 151 51.85 -14.77 -15.39
C LEU A 151 50.89 -15.33 -14.33
N GLU A 152 49.73 -14.70 -14.14
CA GLU A 152 48.67 -15.15 -13.22
C GLU A 152 48.19 -16.56 -13.55
N GLU A 153 48.01 -16.86 -14.83
CA GLU A 153 47.62 -18.19 -15.32
C GLU A 153 48.69 -19.25 -15.07
N ARG A 154 49.97 -18.89 -15.16
CA ARG A 154 51.08 -19.79 -14.84
C ARG A 154 51.17 -20.08 -13.34
N LEU A 155 50.82 -19.10 -12.49
CA LEU A 155 50.77 -19.29 -11.04
C LEU A 155 49.61 -20.21 -10.64
N LEU A 156 48.48 -20.18 -11.35
CA LEU A 156 47.32 -21.06 -11.13
C LEU A 156 47.63 -22.56 -11.31
N ILE A 157 48.64 -22.93 -12.11
CA ILE A 157 49.07 -24.33 -12.28
C ILE A 157 49.70 -24.88 -10.99
N LYS A 158 50.33 -24.02 -10.18
CA LYS A 158 51.03 -24.41 -8.94
C LYS A 158 50.08 -24.58 -7.75
N SER A 159 48.76 -24.43 -7.93
CA SER A 159 47.81 -24.54 -6.82
C SER A 159 47.83 -25.92 -6.18
N GLU A 160 47.78 -25.97 -4.85
CA GLU A 160 47.77 -27.23 -4.06
C GLU A 160 46.54 -28.10 -4.37
N TYR A 161 45.44 -27.48 -4.81
CA TYR A 161 44.20 -28.14 -5.18
C TYR A 161 43.96 -28.05 -6.69
N LYS A 162 43.64 -29.19 -7.32
CA LYS A 162 43.29 -29.30 -8.75
C LYS A 162 41.78 -29.45 -8.91
N LEU A 163 41.19 -28.68 -9.81
CA LEU A 163 39.77 -28.78 -10.16
C LEU A 163 39.53 -29.73 -11.36
N PRO A 164 38.37 -30.40 -11.43
CA PRO A 164 37.34 -30.46 -10.38
C PRO A 164 37.86 -31.21 -9.14
N MET A 165 37.45 -30.76 -7.95
CA MET A 165 37.86 -31.41 -6.70
C MET A 165 37.51 -32.90 -6.74
N LEU A 166 38.50 -33.75 -6.48
CA LEU A 166 38.24 -35.17 -6.25
C LEU A 166 37.39 -35.30 -4.98
N THR A 167 36.33 -36.09 -5.01
CA THR A 167 35.48 -36.35 -3.84
C THR A 167 36.24 -37.25 -2.85
N VAL A 168 36.92 -36.65 -1.86
CA VAL A 168 37.77 -37.35 -0.86
C VAL A 168 36.99 -37.76 0.39
N ARG A 169 35.87 -38.48 0.25
CA ARG A 169 35.30 -39.26 1.39
C ARG A 169 35.23 -40.73 1.02
N PRO A 170 36.29 -41.52 1.29
CA PRO A 170 36.27 -42.96 1.06
C PRO A 170 35.14 -43.64 1.85
N ASP A 171 34.78 -43.11 3.02
CA ASP A 171 33.73 -43.63 3.91
C ASP A 171 32.30 -43.51 3.33
N CYS A 172 32.13 -42.73 2.26
CA CYS A 172 30.84 -42.55 1.57
C CYS A 172 30.79 -43.27 0.22
N VAL A 173 31.84 -44.01 -0.16
CA VAL A 173 31.84 -44.90 -1.31
C VAL A 173 31.17 -46.20 -0.90
N GLY A 174 29.85 -46.28 -1.05
CA GLY A 174 29.08 -47.50 -0.75
C GLY A 174 27.90 -47.34 0.19
N VAL A 175 27.62 -46.13 0.71
CA VAL A 175 26.33 -45.86 1.35
C VAL A 175 25.27 -45.88 0.24
N MET A 176 24.61 -47.03 0.07
CA MET A 176 23.39 -47.11 -0.72
C MET A 176 22.44 -46.06 -0.14
N ARG A 177 22.12 -45.02 -0.92
CA ARG A 177 21.10 -44.01 -0.57
C ARG A 177 19.69 -44.60 -0.43
N ASN A 178 19.54 -45.91 -0.63
CA ASN A 178 18.30 -46.64 -0.65
C ASN A 178 18.26 -47.65 0.52
N LEU A 179 18.52 -47.21 1.74
CA LEU A 179 17.99 -47.95 2.88
C LEU A 179 16.48 -47.69 2.87
N PHE A 180 15.68 -48.72 2.64
CA PHE A 180 14.24 -48.62 2.89
C PHE A 180 14.07 -48.36 4.38
N LEU A 181 13.75 -47.12 4.73
CA LEU A 181 13.20 -46.81 6.04
C LEU A 181 11.81 -47.45 6.05
N ASP A 182 11.53 -48.30 7.03
CA ASP A 182 10.15 -48.63 7.38
C ASP A 182 9.49 -47.31 7.82
N GLU A 183 8.84 -46.63 6.87
CA GLU A 183 8.03 -45.47 7.15
C GLU A 183 6.97 -45.88 8.17
N GLN A 184 6.83 -45.09 9.25
CA GLN A 184 5.78 -45.33 10.23
C GLN A 184 4.44 -45.39 9.50
N TYR A 185 3.62 -46.42 9.81
CA TYR A 185 2.27 -46.52 9.27
C TYR A 185 1.48 -45.26 9.64
N GLU A 186 1.33 -44.34 8.69
CA GLU A 186 0.40 -43.25 8.80
C GLU A 186 -1.00 -43.78 8.46
N THR A 187 -1.93 -43.62 9.39
CA THR A 187 -3.35 -43.84 9.09
C THR A 187 -3.75 -42.96 7.90
N PRO A 188 -4.55 -43.46 6.94
CA PRO A 188 -5.05 -42.64 5.85
C PRO A 188 -5.65 -41.35 6.38
N ARG A 189 -5.27 -40.21 5.79
CA ARG A 189 -5.82 -38.92 6.19
C ARG A 189 -7.32 -38.97 5.99
N ASP A 190 -8.08 -38.72 7.06
CA ASP A 190 -9.50 -38.49 6.94
C ASP A 190 -9.69 -37.27 6.02
N HIS A 191 -10.27 -37.49 4.84
CA HIS A 191 -10.72 -36.41 3.96
C HIS A 191 -11.99 -35.77 4.54
N ALA A 192 -11.94 -35.40 5.81
CA ALA A 192 -13.07 -34.83 6.52
C ALA A 192 -13.44 -33.49 5.87
N PRO A 193 -14.75 -33.17 5.80
CA PRO A 193 -15.20 -31.87 5.35
C PRO A 193 -14.60 -30.78 6.27
N SER A 194 -14.35 -29.59 5.70
CA SER A 194 -13.81 -28.44 6.44
C SER A 194 -14.48 -28.26 7.82
N PRO A 195 -13.77 -27.83 8.88
CA PRO A 195 -14.31 -27.68 10.24
C PRO A 195 -15.63 -26.89 10.34
N TYR A 196 -15.91 -26.02 9.36
CA TYR A 196 -17.19 -25.32 9.24
C TYR A 196 -18.41 -26.24 9.08
N PHE A 197 -18.25 -27.37 8.39
CA PHE A 197 -19.34 -28.27 7.99
C PHE A 197 -19.37 -29.58 8.79
N MET A 198 -18.45 -29.76 9.74
CA MET A 198 -18.46 -30.91 10.65
C MET A 198 -19.62 -30.83 11.64
N ASP A 199 -20.08 -31.97 12.14
CA ASP A 199 -21.05 -32.01 13.23
C ASP A 199 -20.46 -31.54 14.56
N ASN A 200 -21.29 -30.96 15.43
CA ASN A 200 -20.87 -30.43 16.74
C ASN A 200 -20.31 -31.49 17.69
N ALA A 201 -20.63 -32.77 17.47
CA ALA A 201 -20.11 -33.88 18.26
C ALA A 201 -18.70 -34.34 17.84
N ASN A 202 -18.19 -33.86 16.70
CA ASN A 202 -16.89 -34.27 16.19
C ASN A 202 -15.76 -33.56 16.97
N PRO A 203 -14.82 -34.31 17.59
CA PRO A 203 -13.70 -33.72 18.31
C PRO A 203 -12.78 -32.87 17.41
N GLU A 204 -12.66 -33.21 16.12
CA GLU A 204 -11.81 -32.51 15.13
C GLU A 204 -12.45 -31.22 14.60
N LYS A 205 -13.59 -30.79 15.15
CA LYS A 205 -14.25 -29.53 14.78
C LYS A 205 -13.55 -28.33 15.40
N HIS A 206 -12.32 -28.05 15.00
CA HIS A 206 -11.55 -26.89 15.41
C HIS A 206 -10.55 -26.50 14.33
N PHE A 207 -9.91 -25.33 14.48
CA PHE A 207 -8.81 -24.95 13.61
C PHE A 207 -7.47 -25.32 14.24
N MET A 208 -6.45 -25.45 13.39
CA MET A 208 -5.07 -25.62 13.83
C MET A 208 -4.54 -24.33 14.48
N SER A 209 -3.57 -24.48 15.39
CA SER A 209 -2.88 -23.33 15.98
C SER A 209 -2.21 -22.50 14.89
N GLY A 210 -2.39 -21.17 14.92
CA GLY A 210 -1.86 -20.26 13.90
C GLY A 210 -2.74 -20.08 12.67
N TYR A 211 -3.95 -20.64 12.63
CA TYR A 211 -4.94 -20.30 11.59
C TYR A 211 -5.24 -18.79 11.60
N THR A 212 -5.01 -18.13 10.45
CA THR A 212 -5.19 -16.68 10.27
C THR A 212 -6.48 -16.31 9.52
N GLY A 213 -7.29 -17.30 9.15
CA GLY A 213 -8.56 -17.07 8.50
C GLY A 213 -9.65 -16.60 9.47
N TYR A 214 -10.82 -16.28 8.92
CA TYR A 214 -11.97 -15.84 9.70
C TYR A 214 -12.52 -16.98 10.57
N ILE A 215 -12.80 -16.72 11.85
CA ILE A 215 -13.45 -17.68 12.75
C ILE A 215 -14.81 -17.09 13.17
N PRO A 216 -15.95 -17.65 12.72
CA PRO A 216 -17.26 -17.13 13.07
C PRO A 216 -17.47 -17.20 14.58
N TYR A 217 -17.98 -16.13 15.18
CA TYR A 217 -18.15 -16.00 16.64
C TYR A 217 -16.86 -16.13 17.47
N GLY A 218 -15.67 -16.12 16.85
CA GLY A 218 -14.39 -16.29 17.57
C GLY A 218 -14.16 -15.23 18.66
N TYR A 219 -14.64 -14.01 18.44
CA TYR A 219 -14.53 -12.92 19.43
C TYR A 219 -15.28 -13.21 20.74
N ALA A 220 -16.38 -13.97 20.72
CA ALA A 220 -17.15 -14.28 21.93
C ALA A 220 -16.42 -15.26 22.86
N HIS A 221 -15.44 -16.00 22.34
CA HIS A 221 -14.68 -17.03 23.07
C HIS A 221 -13.24 -16.62 23.35
N PHE A 222 -13.00 -15.31 23.47
CA PHE A 222 -11.68 -14.79 23.85
C PHE A 222 -11.24 -15.34 25.22
N GLY A 223 -9.95 -15.63 25.37
CA GLY A 223 -9.37 -16.13 26.63
C GLY A 223 -9.38 -17.66 26.79
N LYS A 224 -10.02 -18.42 25.90
CA LYS A 224 -9.88 -19.88 25.82
C LYS A 224 -8.63 -20.29 25.02
N THR A 225 -8.16 -21.53 25.20
CA THR A 225 -7.12 -22.12 24.35
C THR A 225 -7.61 -22.23 22.91
N ASN A 226 -6.72 -22.20 21.91
CA ASN A 226 -7.09 -22.12 20.49
C ASN A 226 -8.11 -23.21 20.09
N VAL A 227 -7.84 -24.47 20.45
CA VAL A 227 -8.73 -25.62 20.16
C VAL A 227 -10.12 -25.42 20.79
N ALA A 228 -10.18 -25.08 22.08
CA ALA A 228 -11.45 -24.89 22.78
C ALA A 228 -12.23 -23.67 22.28
N ALA A 229 -11.53 -22.58 21.97
CA ALA A 229 -12.11 -21.35 21.45
C ALA A 229 -12.73 -21.57 20.06
N THR A 230 -11.96 -22.16 19.15
CA THR A 230 -12.41 -22.42 17.76
C THR A 230 -13.51 -23.46 17.70
N ASN A 231 -13.44 -24.52 18.51
CA ASN A 231 -14.52 -25.50 18.61
C ASN A 231 -15.83 -24.88 19.11
N SER A 232 -15.77 -24.11 20.22
CA SER A 232 -16.96 -23.43 20.77
C SER A 232 -17.57 -22.48 19.73
N ALA A 233 -16.74 -21.69 19.06
CA ALA A 233 -17.16 -20.71 18.07
C ALA A 233 -17.81 -21.37 16.83
N LEU A 234 -17.24 -22.49 16.35
CA LEU A 234 -17.81 -23.26 15.25
C LEU A 234 -19.12 -23.97 15.65
N CYS A 235 -19.23 -24.46 16.89
CA CYS A 235 -20.45 -25.05 17.40
C CYS A 235 -21.59 -24.02 17.46
N ASP A 236 -21.30 -22.83 17.98
CA ASP A 236 -22.24 -21.70 18.03
C ASP A 236 -22.69 -21.30 16.62
N PHE A 237 -21.74 -21.20 15.69
CA PHE A 237 -22.04 -20.92 14.28
C PHE A 237 -23.01 -21.93 13.69
N THR A 238 -22.76 -23.24 13.88
CA THR A 238 -23.64 -24.29 13.36
C THR A 238 -25.02 -24.27 14.02
N SER A 239 -25.11 -24.02 15.34
CA SER A 239 -26.40 -23.91 16.02
C SER A 239 -27.21 -22.70 15.55
N ASP A 240 -26.57 -21.53 15.41
CA ASP A 240 -27.22 -20.31 14.95
C ASP A 240 -27.64 -20.42 13.49
N TYR A 241 -26.81 -21.03 12.65
CA TYR A 241 -27.13 -21.30 11.26
C TYR A 241 -28.37 -22.20 11.14
N ARG A 242 -28.41 -23.32 11.87
CA ARG A 242 -29.56 -24.24 11.91
C ARG A 242 -30.81 -23.55 12.47
N LYS A 243 -30.67 -22.73 13.51
CA LYS A 243 -31.76 -21.94 14.08
C LYS A 243 -32.34 -20.96 13.07
N ARG A 244 -31.49 -20.19 12.37
CA ARG A 244 -31.93 -19.24 11.34
C ARG A 244 -32.69 -19.93 10.21
N GLN A 245 -32.18 -21.06 9.71
CA GLN A 245 -32.87 -21.87 8.71
C GLN A 245 -34.26 -22.32 9.20
N SER A 246 -34.38 -22.73 10.48
CA SER A 246 -35.67 -23.12 11.04
C SER A 246 -36.66 -21.96 11.17
N THR A 247 -36.17 -20.73 11.36
CA THR A 247 -37.01 -19.53 11.55
C THR A 247 -37.28 -18.75 10.28
N GLU A 248 -36.68 -19.11 9.14
CA GLU A 248 -36.83 -18.39 7.86
C GLU A 248 -38.29 -18.36 7.38
N TRP A 249 -39.07 -19.38 7.75
CA TRP A 249 -40.48 -19.50 7.40
C TRP A 249 -41.45 -18.85 8.40
N ALA A 250 -40.94 -18.25 9.49
CA ALA A 250 -41.76 -17.63 10.52
C ALA A 250 -42.00 -16.13 10.24
N PRO A 251 -43.25 -15.62 10.30
CA PRO A 251 -43.53 -14.21 10.08
C PRO A 251 -42.95 -13.34 11.20
N VAL A 252 -42.21 -12.29 10.83
CA VAL A 252 -41.61 -11.34 11.76
C VAL A 252 -42.69 -10.39 12.31
N THR A 253 -42.89 -10.40 13.64
CA THR A 253 -43.82 -9.46 14.32
C THR A 253 -43.02 -8.28 14.87
N ILE A 254 -43.13 -7.10 14.25
CA ILE A 254 -42.43 -5.89 14.69
C ILE A 254 -43.38 -5.04 15.54
N SER A 255 -43.15 -4.98 16.85
CA SER A 255 -43.81 -4.02 17.74
C SER A 255 -42.98 -2.73 17.80
N ARG A 256 -43.56 -1.60 17.38
CA ARG A 256 -42.96 -0.26 17.55
C ARG A 256 -43.83 0.55 18.51
N PRO A 257 -43.30 1.04 19.65
CA PRO A 257 -43.99 2.03 20.47
C PRO A 257 -43.96 3.40 19.77
N ASP A 258 -45.06 4.16 19.87
CA ASP A 258 -45.19 5.47 19.25
C ASP A 258 -44.27 6.53 19.90
N PRO A 259 -43.65 7.43 19.12
CA PRO A 259 -42.81 8.50 19.65
C PRO A 259 -43.65 9.64 20.28
N PRO A 260 -43.18 10.29 21.36
CA PRO A 260 -43.90 11.38 22.02
C PRO A 260 -43.98 12.65 21.16
N LEU A 261 -45.15 13.32 21.21
CA LEU A 261 -45.59 14.39 20.30
C LEU A 261 -45.14 15.83 20.64
N ILE A 262 -44.26 16.04 21.63
CA ILE A 262 -43.85 17.39 22.04
C ILE A 262 -42.32 17.48 22.05
N ILE A 263 -41.76 18.18 21.06
CA ILE A 263 -40.34 18.55 20.99
C ILE A 263 -40.26 20.06 21.12
N GLU A 264 -40.10 20.57 22.34
CA GLU A 264 -39.53 21.91 22.49
C GLU A 264 -38.06 21.83 22.04
N PRO A 265 -37.58 22.73 21.17
CA PRO A 265 -36.19 22.69 20.74
C PRO A 265 -35.31 23.02 21.93
N THR A 266 -34.55 22.02 22.38
CA THR A 266 -33.61 22.16 23.51
C THR A 266 -32.63 23.29 23.24
N THR A 267 -32.56 24.27 24.12
CA THR A 267 -31.61 25.39 24.00
C THR A 267 -30.18 24.86 24.16
N ILE A 268 -29.37 24.90 23.10
CA ILE A 268 -28.00 24.37 23.09
C ILE A 268 -27.03 25.32 23.84
N TYR A 269 -27.05 26.62 23.51
CA TYR A 269 -26.15 27.61 24.10
C TYR A 269 -26.83 28.37 25.24
N HIS A 270 -26.42 28.09 26.47
CA HIS A 270 -26.99 28.71 27.66
C HIS A 270 -26.27 30.04 28.00
N LYS A 271 -27.01 31.03 28.50
CA LYS A 271 -26.46 32.34 28.89
C LYS A 271 -25.56 32.27 30.12
N HIS A 272 -25.88 31.37 31.05
CA HIS A 272 -25.25 31.34 32.37
C HIS A 272 -24.33 30.13 32.59
N VAL A 273 -24.38 29.13 31.69
CA VAL A 273 -23.67 27.85 31.81
C VAL A 273 -22.81 27.63 30.56
N GLY A 274 -21.55 27.22 30.77
CA GLY A 274 -20.64 26.83 29.72
C GLY A 274 -20.91 25.45 29.16
N MET A 275 -20.40 25.15 27.98
CA MET A 275 -20.53 23.83 27.36
C MET A 275 -19.62 22.81 28.06
N LEU A 276 -20.04 21.54 28.03
CA LEU A 276 -19.25 20.42 28.53
C LEU A 276 -17.97 20.25 27.71
N PRO A 277 -16.81 20.02 28.35
CA PRO A 277 -15.60 19.63 27.65
C PRO A 277 -15.87 18.43 26.73
N ASN A 278 -15.30 18.42 25.53
CA ASN A 278 -15.55 17.44 24.45
C ASN A 278 -16.89 17.57 23.72
N TYR A 279 -17.61 18.69 23.86
CA TYR A 279 -18.70 19.00 22.94
C TYR A 279 -18.16 19.13 21.50
N LEU A 280 -18.61 18.24 20.61
CA LEU A 280 -18.15 18.17 19.20
C LEU A 280 -19.00 19.00 18.24
N GLY A 281 -20.05 19.66 18.73
CA GLY A 281 -20.89 20.51 17.92
C GLY A 281 -20.27 21.88 17.67
N HIS A 282 -20.88 22.66 16.77
CA HIS A 282 -20.42 24.01 16.47
C HIS A 282 -20.54 24.94 17.69
N ILE A 283 -19.57 25.82 17.91
CA ILE A 283 -19.64 26.90 18.90
C ILE A 283 -19.35 28.22 18.17
N PRO A 284 -20.31 29.16 18.10
CA PRO A 284 -20.09 30.43 17.43
C PRO A 284 -18.99 31.27 18.11
N GLY A 285 -17.96 31.63 17.34
CA GLY A 285 -16.90 32.56 17.76
C GLY A 285 -15.75 31.96 18.57
N GLU A 286 -15.80 30.68 18.92
CA GLU A 286 -14.77 29.99 19.73
C GLU A 286 -13.40 29.98 19.04
N THR A 287 -13.36 29.78 17.72
CA THR A 287 -12.11 29.78 16.93
C THR A 287 -11.33 31.09 16.95
N PHE A 288 -11.95 32.20 17.40
CA PHE A 288 -11.35 33.53 17.45
C PHE A 288 -11.08 34.02 18.87
N ARG A 289 -11.42 33.22 19.88
CA ARG A 289 -11.27 33.58 21.30
C ARG A 289 -10.20 32.70 21.93
N PHE A 290 -9.31 33.32 22.70
CA PHE A 290 -8.20 32.63 23.34
C PHE A 290 -7.94 33.23 24.72
N GLY A 291 -7.32 32.45 25.60
CA GLY A 291 -6.94 32.89 26.96
C GLY A 291 -7.97 32.61 28.06
N LYS A 292 -9.09 31.92 27.76
CA LYS A 292 -10.08 31.45 28.75
C LYS A 292 -10.19 29.94 28.72
N THR A 293 -10.66 29.33 29.82
CA THR A 293 -11.04 27.90 29.84
C THR A 293 -12.25 27.65 28.94
N PHE A 294 -12.34 26.48 28.31
CA PHE A 294 -13.42 26.11 27.39
C PHE A 294 -14.83 26.41 27.95
N GLY A 295 -15.12 26.06 29.20
CA GLY A 295 -16.42 26.36 29.82
C GLY A 295 -16.71 27.86 29.98
N ALA A 296 -15.70 28.68 30.24
CA ALA A 296 -15.86 30.13 30.35
C ALA A 296 -16.05 30.80 28.98
N ASP A 297 -15.41 30.27 27.94
CA ASP A 297 -15.47 30.83 26.59
C ASP A 297 -16.77 30.49 25.84
N THR A 298 -17.33 29.31 26.14
CA THR A 298 -18.55 28.79 25.52
C THR A 298 -19.85 29.30 26.17
N LYS A 299 -19.75 30.06 27.26
CA LYS A 299 -20.89 30.68 27.94
C LYS A 299 -21.49 31.80 27.07
N ASP A 300 -22.81 31.78 26.87
CA ASP A 300 -23.52 32.68 25.95
C ASP A 300 -22.86 32.75 24.56
N ALA A 301 -22.47 31.60 23.99
CA ALA A 301 -21.81 31.56 22.67
C ALA A 301 -22.64 32.25 21.56
N LYS A 302 -23.97 32.24 21.68
CA LYS A 302 -24.90 32.91 20.75
C LYS A 302 -24.69 34.44 20.70
N ARG A 303 -24.04 35.04 21.70
CA ARG A 303 -23.64 36.45 21.70
C ARG A 303 -22.82 36.85 20.48
N TRP A 304 -21.98 35.94 19.97
CA TRP A 304 -21.19 36.18 18.75
C TRP A 304 -22.06 36.45 17.52
N LEU A 305 -23.19 35.75 17.41
CA LEU A 305 -24.14 35.93 16.31
C LEU A 305 -24.97 37.22 16.42
N ARG A 306 -25.06 37.79 17.63
CA ARG A 306 -25.75 39.07 17.88
C ARG A 306 -24.85 40.28 17.60
N GLY A 307 -23.53 40.10 17.51
CA GLY A 307 -22.58 41.20 17.33
C GLY A 307 -22.29 42.00 18.61
N ASP A 308 -22.67 41.50 19.78
CA ASP A 308 -22.45 42.19 21.06
C ASP A 308 -20.99 42.00 21.51
N PHE A 309 -20.03 42.78 21.00
CA PHE A 309 -18.59 42.60 21.28
C PHE A 309 -18.05 43.36 22.51
N SER A 310 -18.90 43.81 23.45
CA SER A 310 -18.41 44.51 24.66
C SER A 310 -17.59 43.59 25.59
N ALA A 311 -16.45 44.09 26.06
CA ALA A 311 -15.53 43.41 26.97
C ALA A 311 -16.19 42.99 28.29
#